data_AF-A0A7K2QJ15-F1
#
_entry.id   AF-A0A7K2QJ15-F1
#
_cell.length_a   1.000
_cell.length_b   1.000
_cell.length_c   1.000
_cell.angle_alpha   90.00
_cell.angle_beta   90.00
_cell.angle_gamma   90.00
#
_symmetry.space_group_name_H-M   'P 1'
#
loop_
_entity.id
_entity.type
_entity.pdbx_description
1 polymer ?
#
loop_
_entity_poly.entity_id
_entity_poly.type
_entity_poly.pdbx_seq_one_letter_code
_entity_poly.pdbx_strand_id
1 'polypeptide(L)'
;ALSSWRPTAGTRGSGQVSRRRREGRRLVYANGRLELRTDAAPTGQWSFPAPVGDQAVIGEFTTTDSVTIAHHLSAPDIRTFMTRRAVEDVLAADAAAPEPVDERGRSAQTFLVDVTVRAGSTRRRAVARGQDIYAVTAPLVVEAVSRVLAGETKAVGTLAPGEVFDAHAFLTALAPHHLSYELGAAEPLGPAARPHG
;
A
#
# COMPACT_ATOMS: atom_id res chain seq x y z
N ALA A 1 4.45 -3.01 4.53
CA ALA A 1 5.53 -2.94 5.52
C ALA A 1 6.57 -1.91 5.09
N LEU A 2 7.06 -1.12 6.03
CA LEU A 2 8.23 -0.26 5.87
C LEU A 2 9.26 -0.59 6.94
N SER A 3 10.55 -0.59 6.59
CA SER A 3 11.65 -0.77 7.55
C SER A 3 11.82 0.43 8.48
N SER A 4 11.51 1.63 7.98
CA SER A 4 11.36 2.87 8.71
C SER A 4 10.51 3.85 7.86
N TRP A 5 9.90 4.85 8.50
CA TRP A 5 9.14 5.89 7.80
C TRP A 5 9.54 7.30 8.23
N ARG A 6 10.65 7.81 7.67
CA ARG A 6 10.97 9.23 7.77
C ARG A 6 10.05 10.01 6.84
N PRO A 7 9.25 10.97 7.32
CA PRO A 7 8.32 11.67 6.46
C PRO A 7 8.99 12.81 5.69
N THR A 8 8.58 13.00 4.43
CA THR A 8 8.84 14.27 3.73
C THR A 8 7.99 15.39 4.31
N ALA A 9 8.28 16.65 3.97
CA ALA A 9 7.41 17.77 4.31
C ALA A 9 5.98 17.58 3.78
N GLY A 10 5.84 17.04 2.56
CA GLY A 10 4.55 16.70 1.96
C GLY A 10 3.78 15.64 2.75
N THR A 11 4.46 14.58 3.21
CA THR A 11 3.85 13.55 4.07
C THR A 11 3.38 14.11 5.40
N ARG A 12 4.17 14.98 6.04
CA ARG A 12 3.75 15.66 7.29
C ARG A 12 2.52 16.54 7.06
N GLY A 13 2.55 17.37 6.02
CA GLY A 13 1.45 18.27 5.68
C GLY A 13 0.15 17.53 5.35
N SER A 14 0.20 16.50 4.51
CA SER A 14 -0.97 15.70 4.17
C SER A 14 -1.51 14.93 5.38
N GLY A 15 -0.64 14.42 6.24
CA GLY A 15 -1.00 13.79 7.51
C GLY A 15 -1.76 14.73 8.45
N GLN A 16 -1.26 15.96 8.63
CA GLN A 16 -1.93 16.99 9.45
C GLN A 16 -3.30 17.36 8.90
N VAL A 17 -3.41 17.62 7.59
CA VAL A 17 -4.68 17.94 6.94
C VAL A 17 -5.67 16.78 7.08
N SER A 18 -5.21 15.55 6.85
CA SER A 18 -6.05 14.35 6.95
C SER A 18 -6.54 14.08 8.37
N ARG A 19 -5.71 14.34 9.39
CA ARG A 19 -6.10 14.26 10.81
C ARG A 19 -7.11 15.34 11.17
N ARG A 20 -6.87 16.58 10.75
CA ARG A 20 -7.77 17.72 11.00
C ARG A 20 -9.15 17.49 10.37
N ARG A 21 -9.21 17.08 9.10
CA ARG A 21 -10.48 16.84 8.39
C ARG A 21 -11.31 15.71 8.99
N ARG A 22 -10.66 14.75 9.66
CA ARG A 22 -11.34 13.64 10.34
C ARG A 22 -11.55 13.87 11.83
N GLU A 23 -11.12 15.02 12.37
CA GLU A 23 -11.15 15.29 13.82
C GLU A 23 -10.47 14.18 14.63
N GLY A 24 -9.36 13.64 14.11
CA GLY A 24 -8.65 12.51 14.71
C GLY A 24 -9.32 11.14 14.54
N ARG A 25 -10.54 11.06 13.99
CA ARG A 25 -11.23 9.79 13.74
C ARG A 25 -10.54 8.97 12.67
N ARG A 26 -10.54 7.66 12.86
CA ARG A 26 -10.03 6.70 11.88
C ARG A 26 -11.04 6.55 10.74
N LEU A 27 -10.54 6.25 9.55
CA LEU A 27 -11.36 5.96 8.38
C LEU A 27 -11.17 4.47 8.09
N VAL A 28 -12.25 3.73 7.89
CA VAL A 28 -12.21 2.29 7.59
C VAL A 28 -13.11 2.01 6.39
N TYR A 29 -12.73 1.04 5.56
CA TYR A 29 -13.60 0.55 4.49
C TYR A 29 -14.14 -0.83 4.88
N ALA A 30 -15.44 -0.90 5.16
CA ALA A 30 -16.12 -2.12 5.58
C ALA A 30 -17.56 -2.12 5.05
N ASN A 31 -18.09 -3.31 4.77
CA ASN A 31 -19.46 -3.47 4.26
C ASN A 31 -19.75 -2.62 2.99
N GLY A 32 -18.75 -2.51 2.10
CA GLY A 32 -18.87 -1.77 0.85
C GLY A 32 -18.89 -0.25 0.99
N ARG A 33 -18.51 0.32 2.14
CA ARG A 33 -18.51 1.77 2.37
C ARG A 33 -17.40 2.23 3.29
N LEU A 34 -17.12 3.53 3.23
CA LEU A 34 -16.23 4.20 4.17
C LEU A 34 -16.98 4.60 5.44
N GLU A 35 -16.40 4.30 6.60
CA GLU A 35 -16.95 4.65 7.91
C GLU A 35 -15.90 5.39 8.76
N LEU A 36 -16.34 6.37 9.54
CA LEU A 36 -15.50 7.03 10.54
C LEU A 36 -15.63 6.32 11.89
N ARG A 37 -14.49 6.09 12.53
CA ARG A 37 -14.37 5.28 13.76
C ARG A 37 -13.57 6.01 14.83
N THR A 38 -13.95 5.82 16.10
CA THR A 38 -13.33 6.44 17.28
C THR A 38 -12.64 5.43 18.20
N ASP A 39 -12.98 4.15 18.08
CA ASP A 39 -12.31 3.05 18.77
C ASP A 39 -10.85 2.90 18.33
N ALA A 40 -10.05 2.22 19.15
CA ALA A 40 -8.64 1.98 18.85
C ALA A 40 -8.47 1.18 17.55
N ALA A 41 -7.41 1.47 16.81
CA ALA A 41 -7.05 0.65 15.65
C ALA A 41 -6.67 -0.77 16.11
N PRO A 42 -7.11 -1.83 15.41
CA PRO A 42 -6.72 -3.18 15.75
C PRO A 42 -5.20 -3.35 15.57
N THR A 43 -4.56 -4.08 16.47
CA THR A 43 -3.14 -4.47 16.36
C THR A 43 -3.02 -5.96 16.07
N GLY A 44 -1.97 -6.38 15.38
CA GLY A 44 -1.75 -7.79 15.09
C GLY A 44 -0.30 -8.10 14.74
N GLN A 45 -0.08 -9.35 14.33
CA GLN A 45 1.17 -9.82 13.74
C GLN A 45 0.92 -10.18 12.27
N TRP A 46 1.89 -9.89 11.41
CA TRP A 46 1.84 -10.27 10.01
C TRP A 46 3.17 -10.85 9.56
N SER A 47 3.12 -12.03 8.92
CA SER A 47 4.29 -12.72 8.36
C SER A 47 4.54 -12.25 6.92
N PHE A 48 5.36 -11.20 6.79
CA PHE A 48 5.80 -10.73 5.48
C PHE A 48 6.82 -11.70 4.88
N PRO A 49 6.93 -11.78 3.54
CA PRO A 49 7.99 -12.55 2.90
C PRO A 49 9.38 -12.06 3.34
N ALA A 50 10.37 -12.94 3.25
CA ALA A 50 11.77 -12.57 3.47
C ALA A 50 12.16 -11.36 2.58
N PRO A 51 13.06 -10.49 3.05
CA PRO A 51 13.76 -10.53 4.34
C PRO A 51 12.98 -9.87 5.51
N VAL A 52 11.75 -9.41 5.30
CA VAL A 52 11.01 -8.62 6.32
C VAL A 52 10.57 -9.50 7.50
N GLY A 53 10.05 -10.70 7.22
CA GLY A 53 9.61 -11.64 8.24
C GLY A 53 8.41 -11.15 9.07
N ASP A 54 8.28 -11.71 10.27
CA ASP A 54 7.19 -11.39 11.19
C ASP A 54 7.31 -9.97 11.74
N GLN A 55 6.23 -9.20 11.64
CA GLN A 55 6.19 -7.82 12.14
C GLN A 55 4.89 -7.53 12.88
N ALA A 56 5.00 -6.73 13.94
CA ALA A 56 3.84 -6.11 14.56
C ALA A 56 3.23 -5.09 13.59
N VAL A 57 1.92 -5.15 13.42
CA VAL A 57 1.16 -4.28 12.51
C VAL A 57 0.02 -3.58 13.22
N ILE A 58 -0.31 -2.39 12.74
CA ILE A 58 -1.54 -1.67 13.04
C ILE A 58 -2.45 -1.82 11.82
N GLY A 59 -3.65 -2.34 12.03
CA GLY A 59 -4.68 -2.46 11.02
C GLY A 59 -5.42 -1.15 10.80
N GLU A 60 -6.18 -1.11 9.71
CA GLU A 60 -7.01 0.03 9.33
C GLU A 60 -6.17 1.32 9.14
N PHE A 61 -4.94 1.16 8.65
CA PHE A 61 -4.12 2.24 8.13
C PHE A 61 -4.62 2.62 6.74
N THR A 62 -5.83 3.15 6.67
CA THR A 62 -6.56 3.39 5.42
C THR A 62 -5.90 4.53 4.64
N THR A 63 -5.57 4.27 3.37
CA THR A 63 -5.06 5.28 2.45
C THR A 63 -6.01 5.46 1.27
N THR A 64 -5.61 6.25 0.28
CA THR A 64 -6.42 6.51 -0.93
C THR A 64 -6.73 5.22 -1.71
N ASP A 65 -5.91 4.17 -1.53
CA ASP A 65 -6.10 2.85 -2.13
C ASP A 65 -7.52 2.29 -1.89
N SER A 66 -8.06 2.47 -0.69
CA SER A 66 -9.39 1.96 -0.32
C SER A 66 -10.53 2.66 -1.08
N VAL A 67 -10.32 3.89 -1.57
CA VAL A 67 -11.25 4.59 -2.47
C VAL A 67 -11.07 4.08 -3.90
N THR A 68 -9.83 4.05 -4.37
CA THR A 68 -9.55 3.70 -5.77
C THR A 68 -9.87 2.25 -6.08
N ILE A 69 -9.61 1.30 -5.17
CA ILE A 69 -9.95 -0.12 -5.34
C ILE A 69 -11.46 -0.30 -5.35
N ALA A 70 -12.17 0.28 -4.38
CA ALA A 70 -13.62 0.19 -4.27
C ALA A 70 -14.37 0.81 -5.46
N HIS A 71 -13.73 1.75 -6.18
CA HIS A 71 -14.32 2.38 -7.36
C HIS A 71 -14.55 1.40 -8.53
N HIS A 72 -13.64 0.43 -8.70
CA HIS A 72 -13.60 -0.42 -9.90
C HIS A 72 -13.61 -1.92 -9.63
N LEU A 73 -13.52 -2.32 -8.36
CA LEU A 73 -13.60 -3.71 -7.94
C LEU A 73 -14.73 -3.89 -6.92
N SER A 74 -15.54 -4.93 -7.12
CA SER A 74 -16.54 -5.38 -6.15
C SER A 74 -15.88 -6.04 -4.94
N ALA A 75 -15.26 -5.23 -4.09
CA ALA A 75 -14.64 -5.63 -2.84
C ALA A 75 -15.47 -5.10 -1.66
N PRO A 76 -16.22 -5.95 -0.93
CA PRO A 76 -16.99 -5.50 0.23
C PRO A 76 -16.10 -5.12 1.42
N ASP A 77 -14.90 -5.70 1.49
CA ASP A 77 -13.94 -5.49 2.56
C ASP A 77 -12.55 -5.17 2.00
N ILE A 78 -11.95 -4.07 2.48
CA ILE A 78 -10.58 -3.68 2.17
C ILE A 78 -9.88 -3.45 3.51
N ARG A 79 -8.92 -4.32 3.83
CA ARG A 79 -8.17 -4.26 5.10
C ARG A 79 -6.73 -3.90 4.82
N THR A 80 -6.34 -2.72 5.28
CA THR A 80 -4.97 -2.23 5.14
C THR A 80 -4.23 -2.35 6.47
N PHE A 81 -2.95 -2.69 6.39
CA PHE A 81 -2.09 -2.85 7.56
C PHE A 81 -0.76 -2.13 7.31
N MET A 82 -0.24 -1.49 8.35
CA MET A 82 1.08 -0.86 8.34
C MET A 82 1.92 -1.41 9.48
N THR A 83 3.24 -1.51 9.30
CA THR A 83 4.14 -1.93 10.39
C THR A 83 4.09 -0.91 11.52
N ARG A 84 3.99 -1.38 12.77
CA ARG A 84 3.86 -0.51 13.96
C ARG A 84 5.01 0.51 14.03
N ARG A 85 6.24 0.03 13.78
CA ARG A 85 7.45 0.88 13.71
C ARG A 85 7.30 2.04 12.73
N ALA A 86 6.75 1.80 11.55
CA ALA A 86 6.57 2.85 10.55
C ALA A 86 5.53 3.89 10.98
N VAL A 87 4.48 3.47 11.67
CA VAL A 87 3.49 4.38 12.25
C VAL A 87 4.12 5.19 13.39
N GLU A 88 4.98 4.60 14.21
CA GLU A 88 5.70 5.33 15.27
C GLU A 88 6.65 6.38 14.69
N ASP A 89 7.46 6.00 13.69
CA ASP A 89 8.40 6.90 13.02
C ASP A 89 7.68 8.11 12.40
N VAL A 90 6.58 7.90 11.68
CA VAL A 90 5.88 8.98 10.95
C VAL A 90 5.13 9.92 11.88
N LEU A 91 4.82 9.48 13.11
CA LEU A 91 4.09 10.24 14.12
C LEU A 91 4.99 10.91 15.15
N ALA A 92 6.28 10.56 15.18
CA ALA A 92 7.25 11.22 16.04
C ALA A 92 7.32 12.72 15.75
N ALA A 93 7.26 13.54 16.80
CA ALA A 93 7.24 14.99 16.69
C ALA A 93 8.53 15.55 16.06
N ASP A 94 9.64 14.84 16.25
CA ASP A 94 10.99 15.14 15.79
C ASP A 94 11.40 14.28 14.58
N ALA A 95 10.44 13.67 13.87
CA ALA A 95 10.73 12.82 12.72
C ALA A 95 11.52 13.59 11.65
N ALA A 96 12.78 13.22 11.46
CA ALA A 96 13.67 13.80 10.45
C ALA A 96 13.17 13.49 9.03
N ALA A 97 13.65 14.24 8.04
CA ALA A 97 13.43 13.90 6.65
C ALA A 97 14.23 12.63 6.25
N PRO A 98 13.85 11.94 5.17
CA PRO A 98 14.69 10.91 4.57
C PRO A 98 16.03 11.51 4.12
N GLU A 99 17.13 10.84 4.47
CA GLU A 99 18.48 11.24 4.05
C GLU A 99 18.94 10.35 2.89
N PRO A 100 19.56 10.92 1.84
CA PRO A 100 20.06 10.16 0.71
C PRO A 100 21.24 9.29 1.12
N VAL A 101 21.29 8.05 0.60
CA VAL A 101 22.40 7.10 0.81
C VAL A 101 23.04 6.63 -0.49
N ASP A 102 22.60 7.17 -1.63
CA ASP A 102 23.17 6.89 -2.94
C ASP A 102 23.12 8.11 -3.86
N GLU A 103 23.79 8.02 -5.01
CA GLU A 103 23.88 9.07 -6.03
C GLU A 103 22.52 9.44 -6.65
N ARG A 104 21.50 8.58 -6.49
CA ARG A 104 20.14 8.82 -6.96
C ARG A 104 19.30 9.58 -5.95
N GLY A 105 19.88 9.94 -4.80
CA GLY A 105 19.22 10.66 -3.73
C GLY A 105 18.22 9.81 -2.93
N ARG A 106 18.29 8.49 -3.03
CA ARG A 106 17.35 7.59 -2.34
C ARG A 106 17.79 7.35 -0.91
N SER A 107 16.86 7.29 0.02
CA SER A 107 17.11 6.89 1.40
C SER A 107 17.30 5.37 1.55
N ALA A 108 17.85 4.95 2.69
CA ALA A 108 18.03 3.54 3.01
C ALA A 108 16.72 2.81 3.39
N GLN A 109 15.60 3.54 3.48
CA GLN A 109 14.31 2.95 3.81
C GLN A 109 13.91 1.95 2.74
N THR A 110 13.24 0.88 3.14
CA THR A 110 12.74 -0.15 2.23
C THR A 110 11.25 -0.34 2.44
N PHE A 111 10.58 -0.74 1.37
CA PHE A 111 9.16 -1.05 1.39
C PHE A 111 8.89 -2.45 0.87
N LEU A 112 7.82 -3.03 1.39
CA LEU A 112 7.21 -4.24 0.88
C LEU A 112 5.69 -4.07 0.95
N VAL A 113 5.04 -4.21 -0.19
CA VAL A 113 3.58 -4.27 -0.33
C VAL A 113 3.23 -5.73 -0.53
N ASP A 114 2.40 -6.26 0.37
CA ASP A 114 1.94 -7.66 0.38
C ASP A 114 0.41 -7.64 0.28
N VAL A 115 -0.10 -8.15 -0.84
CA VAL A 115 -1.53 -8.12 -1.15
C VAL A 115 -2.02 -9.55 -1.22
N THR A 116 -3.08 -9.85 -0.47
CA THR A 116 -3.85 -11.09 -0.60
C THR A 116 -5.27 -10.76 -1.01
N VAL A 117 -5.69 -11.28 -2.16
CA VAL A 117 -7.07 -11.19 -2.65
C VAL A 117 -7.75 -12.52 -2.41
N ARG A 118 -9.01 -12.49 -1.96
CA ARG A 118 -9.86 -13.67 -1.80
C ARG A 118 -11.12 -13.48 -2.62
N ALA A 119 -11.45 -14.47 -3.44
CA ALA A 119 -12.64 -14.47 -4.28
C ALA A 119 -13.20 -15.89 -4.37
N GLY A 120 -14.47 -16.06 -3.95
CA GLY A 120 -15.09 -17.38 -3.85
C GLY A 120 -14.27 -18.32 -2.97
N SER A 121 -13.88 -19.47 -3.52
CA SER A 121 -13.04 -20.48 -2.86
C SER A 121 -11.53 -20.29 -3.11
N THR A 122 -11.10 -19.18 -3.69
CA THR A 122 -9.70 -18.95 -4.09
C THR A 122 -9.06 -17.80 -3.34
N ARG A 123 -7.75 -17.90 -3.13
CA ARG A 123 -6.87 -16.82 -2.70
C ARG A 123 -5.74 -16.63 -3.71
N ARG A 124 -5.29 -15.40 -3.89
CA ARG A 124 -4.07 -15.09 -4.64
C ARG A 124 -3.26 -14.07 -3.87
N ARG A 125 -1.94 -14.21 -3.91
CA ARG A 125 -0.99 -13.29 -3.26
C ARG A 125 -0.11 -12.61 -4.29
N ALA A 126 0.18 -11.33 -4.12
CA ALA A 126 1.17 -10.60 -4.89
C ALA A 126 2.06 -9.78 -3.96
N VAL A 127 3.33 -9.65 -4.29
CA VAL A 127 4.33 -8.96 -3.48
C VAL A 127 5.12 -8.00 -4.36
N ALA A 128 5.26 -6.76 -3.93
CA ALA A 128 6.16 -5.79 -4.53
C ALA A 128 7.08 -5.20 -3.45
N ARG A 129 8.38 -5.03 -3.75
CA ARG A 129 9.36 -4.51 -2.77
C ARG A 129 10.42 -3.66 -3.43
N GLY A 130 10.96 -2.71 -2.68
CA GLY A 130 12.00 -1.82 -3.18
C GLY A 130 12.62 -0.94 -2.11
N GLN A 131 13.50 -0.06 -2.55
CA GLN A 131 14.14 0.97 -1.75
C GLN A 131 13.40 2.29 -1.93
N ASP A 132 13.15 2.96 -0.82
CA ASP A 132 12.59 4.30 -0.70
C ASP A 132 11.20 4.46 -1.34
N ILE A 133 10.18 4.58 -0.47
CA ILE A 133 8.78 4.78 -0.89
C ILE A 133 8.54 6.08 -1.65
N TYR A 134 9.39 7.08 -1.47
CA TYR A 134 9.27 8.35 -2.19
C TYR A 134 9.96 8.23 -3.54
N ALA A 135 11.16 7.65 -3.57
CA ALA A 135 11.93 7.54 -4.82
C ALA A 135 11.25 6.65 -5.87
N VAL A 136 10.54 5.59 -5.47
CA VAL A 136 9.81 4.73 -6.42
C VAL A 136 8.65 5.45 -7.13
N THR A 137 8.20 6.59 -6.59
CA THR A 137 7.07 7.35 -7.17
C THR A 137 7.42 7.92 -8.55
N ALA A 138 8.64 8.42 -8.76
CA ALA A 138 9.01 9.02 -10.05
C ALA A 138 8.98 7.98 -11.20
N PRO A 139 9.61 6.80 -11.09
CA PRO A 139 9.48 5.74 -12.10
C PRO A 139 8.03 5.32 -12.37
N LEU A 140 7.19 5.19 -11.34
CA LEU A 140 5.77 4.87 -11.49
C LEU A 140 5.05 5.91 -12.36
N VAL A 141 5.29 7.19 -12.11
CA VAL A 141 4.69 8.30 -12.89
C VAL A 141 5.23 8.32 -14.32
N VAL A 142 6.53 8.15 -14.52
CA VAL A 142 7.16 8.15 -15.86
C VAL A 142 6.60 7.00 -16.71
N GLU A 143 6.47 5.81 -16.14
CA GLU A 143 5.89 4.66 -16.83
C GLU A 143 4.43 4.92 -17.22
N ALA A 144 3.62 5.46 -16.29
CA ALA A 144 2.23 5.81 -16.56
C ALA A 144 2.10 6.86 -17.68
N VAL A 145 2.90 7.94 -17.63
CA VAL A 145 2.89 8.98 -18.66
C VAL A 145 3.32 8.42 -20.01
N SER A 146 4.35 7.58 -20.05
CA SER A 146 4.84 6.98 -21.28
C SER A 146 3.76 6.13 -21.96
N ARG A 147 3.04 5.30 -21.20
CA ARG A 147 1.90 4.51 -21.71
C ARG A 147 0.74 5.35 -22.20
N VAL A 148 0.41 6.43 -21.48
CA VAL A 148 -0.63 7.37 -21.92
C VAL A 148 -0.25 7.98 -23.28
N LEU A 149 0.99 8.44 -23.43
CA LEU A 149 1.48 9.03 -24.68
C LEU A 149 1.57 8.01 -25.82
N ALA A 150 1.82 6.75 -25.51
CA ALA A 150 1.81 5.64 -26.46
C ALA A 150 0.38 5.14 -26.83
N GLY A 151 -0.66 5.66 -26.17
CA GLY A 151 -2.04 5.22 -26.41
C GLY A 151 -2.38 3.85 -25.79
N GLU A 152 -1.61 3.38 -24.81
CA GLU A 152 -1.77 2.08 -24.16
C GLU A 152 -2.79 2.08 -23.00
N THR A 153 -3.71 3.04 -22.98
CA THR A 153 -4.77 3.14 -21.96
C THR A 153 -5.97 2.26 -22.31
N LYS A 154 -6.52 1.55 -21.32
CA LYS A 154 -7.71 0.69 -21.49
C LYS A 154 -9.02 1.47 -21.71
N ALA A 155 -9.07 2.72 -21.26
CA ALA A 155 -10.25 3.58 -21.35
C ALA A 155 -9.86 5.07 -21.37
N VAL A 156 -10.82 5.92 -21.72
CA VAL A 156 -10.69 7.39 -21.72
C VAL A 156 -11.55 7.97 -20.60
N GLY A 157 -11.02 8.95 -19.87
CA GLY A 157 -11.74 9.65 -18.81
C GLY A 157 -10.94 9.72 -17.50
N THR A 158 -11.66 9.92 -16.39
CA THR A 158 -11.07 9.82 -15.05
C THR A 158 -11.14 8.36 -14.59
N LEU A 159 -9.99 7.75 -14.35
CA LEU A 159 -9.86 6.31 -14.07
C LEU A 159 -9.02 6.09 -12.81
N ALA A 160 -9.33 5.05 -12.04
CA ALA A 160 -8.43 4.60 -10.99
C ALA A 160 -7.16 3.97 -11.60
N PRO A 161 -5.97 4.10 -10.97
CA PRO A 161 -4.72 3.55 -11.53
C PRO A 161 -4.79 2.07 -11.94
N GLY A 162 -5.56 1.25 -11.20
CA GLY A 162 -5.77 -0.17 -11.49
C GLY A 162 -6.59 -0.46 -12.75
N GLU A 163 -7.32 0.53 -13.26
CA GLU A 163 -8.13 0.43 -14.48
C GLU A 163 -7.40 0.89 -15.73
N VAL A 164 -6.40 1.77 -15.57
CA VAL A 164 -5.77 2.48 -16.71
C VAL A 164 -4.96 1.51 -17.58
N PHE A 165 -4.18 0.63 -16.97
CA PHE A 165 -3.20 -0.22 -17.67
C PHE A 165 -3.35 -1.70 -17.31
N ASP A 166 -2.63 -2.57 -18.04
CA ASP A 166 -2.38 -3.92 -17.56
C ASP A 166 -1.41 -3.88 -16.37
N ALA A 167 -1.91 -4.25 -15.18
CA ALA A 167 -1.14 -4.12 -13.94
C ALA A 167 0.09 -5.03 -13.90
N HIS A 168 0.02 -6.23 -14.50
CA HIS A 168 1.16 -7.15 -14.52
C HIS A 168 2.27 -6.61 -15.43
N ALA A 169 1.91 -6.18 -16.65
CA ALA A 169 2.84 -5.57 -17.58
C ALA A 169 3.46 -4.28 -17.00
N PHE A 170 2.65 -3.45 -16.33
CA PHE A 170 3.10 -2.20 -15.70
C PHE A 170 4.14 -2.44 -14.60
N LEU A 171 3.85 -3.35 -13.66
CA LEU A 171 4.79 -3.66 -12.58
C LEU A 171 6.04 -4.40 -13.08
N THR A 172 5.90 -5.21 -14.13
CA THR A 172 7.04 -5.90 -14.78
C THR A 172 7.98 -4.91 -15.44
N ALA A 173 7.48 -3.84 -16.08
CA ALA A 173 8.30 -2.81 -16.72
C ALA A 173 9.20 -2.05 -15.72
N LEU A 174 8.80 -1.99 -14.46
CA LEU A 174 9.57 -1.34 -13.38
C LEU A 174 10.60 -2.28 -12.73
N ALA A 175 10.50 -3.58 -13.00
CA ALA A 175 11.39 -4.59 -12.43
C ALA A 175 12.62 -4.85 -13.31
N PRO A 176 13.76 -5.26 -12.73
CA PRO A 176 14.08 -5.24 -11.29
C PRO A 176 14.61 -3.87 -10.81
N HIS A 177 14.73 -2.88 -11.70
CA HIS A 177 15.52 -1.67 -11.48
C HIS A 177 14.93 -0.71 -10.44
N HIS A 178 13.60 -0.63 -10.34
CA HIS A 178 12.90 0.27 -9.42
C HIS A 178 12.21 -0.47 -8.28
N LEU A 179 11.77 -1.71 -8.54
CA LEU A 179 11.18 -2.62 -7.56
C LEU A 179 11.37 -4.06 -8.02
N SER A 180 11.20 -5.03 -7.11
CA SER A 180 10.91 -6.41 -7.48
C SER A 180 9.41 -6.66 -7.35
N TYR A 181 8.88 -7.54 -8.20
CA TYR A 181 7.47 -7.89 -8.24
C TYR A 181 7.31 -9.40 -8.43
N GLU A 182 6.42 -10.00 -7.63
CA GLU A 182 6.09 -11.41 -7.66
C GLU A 182 4.57 -11.58 -7.62
N LEU A 183 4.04 -12.38 -8.54
CA LEU A 183 2.64 -12.78 -8.57
C LEU A 183 2.52 -14.27 -8.27
N GLY A 184 1.89 -14.61 -7.16
CA GLY A 184 1.60 -15.99 -6.80
C GLY A 184 0.45 -16.56 -7.63
N ALA A 185 0.42 -17.89 -7.75
CA ALA A 185 -0.71 -18.61 -8.33
C ALA A 185 -1.99 -18.40 -7.51
N ALA A 186 -3.15 -18.64 -8.13
CA ALA A 186 -4.38 -18.81 -7.35
C ALA A 186 -4.32 -20.15 -6.62
N GLU A 187 -4.58 -20.12 -5.32
CA GLU A 187 -4.63 -21.28 -4.45
C GLU A 187 -6.05 -21.44 -3.88
N PRO A 188 -6.50 -22.67 -3.58
CA PRO A 188 -7.70 -22.87 -2.80
C PRO A 188 -7.60 -22.18 -1.43
N LEU A 189 -8.70 -21.63 -0.94
CA LEU A 189 -8.83 -21.24 0.45
C LEU A 189 -8.75 -22.51 1.30
N GLY A 190 -7.70 -22.63 2.11
CA GLY A 190 -7.63 -23.68 3.13
C GLY A 190 -8.85 -23.63 4.06
N PRO A 191 -9.16 -24.73 4.77
CA PRO A 191 -10.30 -24.76 5.68
C PRO A 191 -10.21 -23.58 6.66
N ALA A 192 -11.31 -22.85 6.82
CA ALA A 192 -11.36 -21.71 7.74
C ALA A 192 -10.91 -22.19 9.13
N ALA A 193 -9.85 -21.59 9.68
CA ALA A 193 -9.51 -21.80 11.07
C ALA A 193 -10.72 -21.37 11.90
N ARG A 194 -11.27 -22.29 12.70
CA ARG A 194 -12.39 -21.98 13.60
C ARG A 194 -11.94 -20.83 14.51
N PRO A 195 -12.73 -19.77 14.68
CA PRO A 195 -12.40 -18.76 15.67
C PRO A 195 -12.36 -19.45 17.04
N HIS A 196 -11.26 -19.28 17.78
CA HIS A 196 -11.24 -19.61 19.19
C HIS A 196 -12.35 -18.81 19.89
N GLY A 197 -13.21 -19.53 20.62
CA GLY A 197 -14.39 -18.98 21.28
C GLY A 197 -14.10 -18.08 22.46
#